data_AF-A0A2V3ZG63-F1
#
_entry.id   AF-A0A2V3ZG63-F1
#
_cell.length_a   1.000
_cell.length_b   1.000
_cell.length_c   1.000
_cell.angle_alpha   90.00
_cell.angle_beta   90.00
_cell.angle_gamma   90.00
#
_symmetry.space_group_name_H-M   'P 1'
#
loop_
_entity.id
_entity.type
_entity.pdbx_description
1 polymer ?
#
loop_
_entity_poly.entity_id
_entity_poly.type
_entity_poly.pdbx_seq_one_letter_code
_entity_poly.pdbx_strand_id
1 'polypeptide(L)' 'MPTNYEHDPIPDGFLSLLENDIQTTPQRLKAVTPELVARIEGLVGEVKIDLDAPIPGSFT' A
#
# COMPACT_ATOMS: atom_id res chain seq x y z
N MET A 1 -21.67 16.03 -9.84
CA MET A 1 -20.29 16.37 -10.23
C MET A 1 -19.58 15.07 -10.55
N PRO A 2 -19.00 14.87 -11.75
CA PRO A 2 -18.29 13.63 -12.05
C PRO A 2 -17.01 13.58 -11.22
N THR A 3 -16.77 12.47 -10.53
CA THR A 3 -15.57 12.24 -9.72
C THR A 3 -14.44 11.86 -10.66
N ASN A 4 -13.56 12.81 -11.00
CA ASN A 4 -12.37 12.57 -11.80
C ASN A 4 -11.28 11.90 -10.95
N TYR A 5 -11.55 10.70 -10.42
CA TYR A 5 -10.49 9.75 -10.04
C TYR A 5 -10.00 9.04 -11.31
N GLU A 6 -9.68 9.80 -12.35
CA GLU A 6 -8.86 9.30 -13.45
C GLU A 6 -7.46 9.16 -12.86
N HIS A 7 -7.08 7.90 -12.58
CA HIS A 7 -5.72 7.41 -12.32
C HIS A 7 -4.79 8.42 -11.64
N ASP A 8 -4.68 8.30 -10.31
CA ASP A 8 -3.62 8.99 -9.59
C ASP A 8 -2.27 8.45 -10.13
N PRO A 9 -1.47 9.25 -10.84
CA PRO A 9 -0.26 8.75 -11.49
C PRO A 9 0.81 8.34 -10.49
N ILE A 10 0.68 8.75 -9.21
CA ILE A 10 1.63 8.43 -8.15
C ILE A 10 1.59 6.93 -7.81
N PRO A 11 0.44 6.32 -7.46
CA PRO A 11 0.34 4.88 -7.27
C PRO A 11 0.47 4.07 -8.56
N ASP A 12 0.14 4.60 -9.74
CA ASP A 12 0.09 3.81 -10.98
C ASP A 12 1.44 3.16 -11.34
N GLY A 13 2.54 3.89 -11.16
CA GLY A 13 3.88 3.37 -11.37
C GLY A 13 4.24 2.24 -10.38
N PHE A 14 3.84 2.40 -9.12
CA PHE A 14 4.04 1.38 -8.09
C PHE A 14 3.20 0.12 -8.37
N LEU A 15 1.94 0.28 -8.77
CA LEU A 15 1.04 -0.82 -9.09
C LEU A 15 1.53 -1.61 -10.32
N SER A 16 2.08 -0.93 -11.32
CA SER A 16 2.67 -1.58 -12.50
C SER A 16 3.89 -2.44 -12.15
N LEU A 17 4.75 -1.96 -11.23
CA LEU A 17 5.89 -2.73 -10.72
C LEU A 17 5.43 -3.96 -9.93
N LEU A 18 4.44 -3.78 -9.05
CA LEU A 18 3.87 -4.86 -8.25
C LEU A 18 3.20 -5.92 -9.14
N GLU A 19 2.45 -5.49 -10.16
CA GLU A 19 1.84 -6.41 -11.13
C GLU A 19 2.91 -7.25 -11.84
N ASN A 20 3.97 -6.62 -12.32
CA ASN A 20 5.07 -7.33 -12.98
C ASN A 20 5.77 -8.33 -12.04
N ASP A 21 6.03 -7.96 -10.80
CA ASP A 21 6.64 -8.86 -9.81
C ASP A 21 5.75 -10.08 -9.50
N ILE A 22 4.43 -9.87 -9.36
CA ILE A 22 3.45 -10.93 -9.16
C ILE A 22 3.40 -11.89 -10.36
N GLN A 23 3.41 -11.37 -11.58
CA GLN A 23 3.39 -12.19 -12.80
C GLN A 23 4.70 -12.97 -12.99
N THR A 24 5.84 -12.38 -12.67
CA THR A 24 7.16 -13.00 -12.87
C THR A 24 7.51 -14.01 -11.80
N THR A 25 7.05 -13.81 -10.56
CA THR A 25 7.39 -14.70 -9.43
C THR A 25 6.17 -15.05 -8.56
N PRO A 26 5.14 -15.71 -9.13
CA PRO A 26 3.91 -16.01 -8.40
C PRO A 26 4.13 -16.92 -7.17
N GLN A 27 5.21 -17.71 -7.15
CA GLN A 27 5.55 -18.59 -6.03
C GLN A 27 5.97 -17.83 -4.77
N ARG A 28 6.27 -16.53 -4.87
CA ARG A 28 6.57 -15.66 -3.73
C ARG A 28 5.31 -15.14 -3.04
N LEU A 29 4.13 -15.22 -3.67
CA LEU A 29 2.89 -14.89 -2.99
C LEU A 29 2.62 -15.92 -1.88
N LYS A 30 2.56 -15.40 -0.66
CA LYS A 30 2.13 -16.17 0.51
C LYS A 30 0.78 -15.64 0.95
N ALA A 31 -0.16 -16.55 1.19
CA ALA A 31 -1.43 -16.18 1.79
C ALA A 31 -1.18 -15.51 3.14
N VAL A 32 -1.88 -14.41 3.39
CA VAL A 32 -1.88 -13.79 4.71
C VAL A 32 -2.71 -14.68 5.63
N THR A 33 -2.08 -15.23 6.67
CA THR A 33 -2.77 -16.11 7.62
C THR A 33 -3.52 -15.30 8.69
N PRO A 34 -4.61 -15.82 9.26
CA PRO A 34 -5.33 -15.14 10.34
C PRO A 34 -4.44 -14.80 11.54
N GLU A 35 -3.43 -15.62 11.84
CA GLU A 35 -2.48 -15.38 12.93
C GLU A 35 -1.55 -14.20 12.61
N LEU A 36 -1.14 -14.06 11.35
CA LEU A 36 -0.35 -12.91 10.92
C LEU A 36 -1.18 -11.62 10.98
N VAL A 37 -2.45 -11.68 10.56
CA VAL A 37 -3.38 -10.54 10.68
C VAL A 37 -3.52 -10.12 12.15
N ALA A 38 -3.84 -11.05 13.05
CA ALA A 38 -4.01 -10.75 14.47
C ALA A 38 -2.74 -10.17 15.11
N ARG A 39 -1.56 -10.67 14.69
CA ARG A 39 -0.28 -10.12 15.14
C ARG A 39 -0.04 -8.71 14.61
N ILE A 40 -0.33 -8.44 13.34
CA ILE A 40 -0.22 -7.11 12.75
C ILE A 40 -1.16 -6.17 13.50
N GLU A 41 -2.45 -6.50 13.63
CA GLU A 41 -3.44 -5.70 14.36
C GLU A 41 -2.99 -5.36 15.78
N GLY A 42 -2.45 -6.34 16.52
CA GLY A 42 -1.90 -6.11 17.86
C GLY A 42 -0.66 -5.21 17.89
N LEU A 43 0.12 -5.15 16.81
CA LEU A 43 1.31 -4.30 16.69
C LEU A 43 0.99 -2.88 16.20
N VAL A 44 0.05 -2.73 15.26
CA VAL A 44 -0.31 -1.42 14.71
C VAL A 44 -1.37 -0.70 15.54
N GLY A 45 -2.14 -1.42 16.36
CA GLY A 45 -3.15 -0.83 17.25
C GLY A 45 -4.05 0.21 16.55
N GLU A 46 -4.47 1.25 17.28
CA GLU A 46 -5.17 2.42 16.72
C GLU A 46 -4.20 3.53 16.30
N VAL A 47 -3.13 3.21 15.55
CA VAL A 47 -2.30 4.26 14.97
C VAL A 47 -3.13 4.99 13.92
N LYS A 48 -3.61 6.19 14.28
CA LYS A 48 -4.24 7.12 13.33
C LYS A 48 -3.16 7.66 12.39
N ILE A 49 -3.06 7.06 11.21
CA ILE A 49 -2.22 7.55 10.13
C ILE A 49 -3.05 8.52 9.30
N ASP A 50 -2.63 9.78 9.31
CA ASP A 50 -3.14 10.78 8.36
C ASP A 50 -2.29 10.69 7.08
N LEU A 51 -2.86 10.09 6.04
CA LEU A 51 -2.18 9.92 4.75
C LEU A 51 -2.11 11.23 3.93
N ASP A 52 -2.91 12.23 4.32
CA ASP A 52 -2.92 13.55 3.69
C ASP A 52 -1.99 14.54 4.41
N ALA A 53 -1.43 14.13 5.56
CA ALA A 53 -0.45 14.94 6.26
C ALA A 53 0.83 15.10 5.41
N PRO A 54 1.40 16.31 5.34
CA PRO A 54 2.65 16.53 4.63
C PRO A 54 3.77 15.71 5.26
N ILE A 55 4.54 14.99 4.42
CA ILE A 55 5.68 14.20 4.88
C ILE A 55 6.71 15.17 5.50
N PRO A 56 7.02 15.03 6.81
CA PRO A 56 8.01 15.88 7.44
C PRO A 56 9.39 15.63 6.81
N GLY A 57 10.08 16.71 6.42
CA GLY A 57 11.41 16.63 5.83
C GLY A 57 11.45 16.63 4.30
N SER A 58 10.60 17.43 3.66
CA SER A 58 10.77 17.79 2.25
C SER A 58 12.24 18.13 1.98
N PHE A 59 12.86 17.38 1.06
CA PHE A 59 14.21 17.57 0.58
C PHE A 59 14.31 18.94 -0.10
N THR A 60 14.95 19.90 0.56
CA THR A 60 15.49 21.11 -0.08
C THR A 60 16.85 20.82 -0.69
#